data_AF-A0A4U9HKY2-F1
#
_entry.id   AF-A0A4U9HKY2-F1
#
_cell.length_a   1.000
_cell.length_b   1.000
_cell.length_c   1.000
_cell.angle_alpha   90.00
_cell.angle_beta   90.00
_cell.angle_gamma   90.00
#
_symmetry.space_group_name_H-M   'P 1'
#
loop_
_entity.id
_entity.type
_entity.pdbx_description
1 polymer ?
#
loop_
_entity_poly.entity_id
_entity_poly.type
_entity_poly.pdbx_seq_one_letter_code
_entity_poly.pdbx_strand_id
1 'polypeptide(L)'
;MTTLHPERAANRAVGLTELLAAREQRRDRQQAWLARHPTTLVVLTPLAPGALKDSPLTRRIFNLGWQALRNEQRRQGWHCLRAEALGLPAGGEGFISLQAPRRR
;
A
#
# COMPACT_ATOMS: atom_id res chain seq x y z
N MET A 1 -10.70 5.54 -8.58
CA MET A 1 -9.95 5.02 -7.42
C MET A 1 -8.94 4.01 -7.94
N THR A 2 -7.68 4.08 -7.52
CA THR A 2 -6.65 3.13 -7.97
C THR A 2 -6.96 1.75 -7.39
N THR A 3 -7.16 0.76 -8.25
CA THR A 3 -7.46 -0.63 -7.90
C THR A 3 -6.39 -1.51 -8.55
N LEU A 4 -5.89 -2.50 -7.82
CA LEU A 4 -4.94 -3.48 -8.35
C LEU A 4 -5.71 -4.58 -9.06
N HIS A 5 -5.60 -4.61 -10.38
CA HIS A 5 -6.18 -5.63 -11.25
C HIS A 5 -5.71 -7.05 -10.86
N PRO A 6 -6.59 -7.94 -10.34
CA PRO A 6 -6.22 -9.28 -9.89
C PRO A 6 -5.56 -10.15 -10.97
N GLU A 7 -5.99 -10.00 -12.21
CA GLU A 7 -5.50 -10.70 -13.40
C GLU A 7 -4.04 -10.34 -13.76
N ARG A 8 -3.55 -9.19 -13.27
CA ARG A 8 -2.17 -8.73 -13.50
C ARG A 8 -1.19 -9.18 -12.40
N ALA A 9 -1.62 -10.09 -11.50
CA ALA A 9 -0.79 -10.60 -10.42
C ALA A 9 0.47 -11.29 -10.96
N ALA A 10 1.60 -11.08 -10.28
CA ALA A 10 2.88 -11.65 -10.67
C ALA A 10 2.86 -13.19 -10.63
N ASN A 11 2.06 -13.79 -9.74
CA ASN A 11 1.81 -15.23 -9.66
C ASN A 11 3.09 -16.10 -9.61
N ARG A 12 4.12 -15.61 -8.92
CA ARG A 12 5.38 -16.33 -8.74
C ARG A 12 5.86 -16.31 -7.30
N ALA A 13 6.69 -17.28 -6.96
CA ALA A 13 7.44 -17.28 -5.72
C ALA A 13 8.37 -16.06 -5.64
N VAL A 14 8.49 -15.49 -4.45
CA VAL A 14 9.42 -14.41 -4.11
C VAL A 14 10.36 -14.90 -3.02
N GLY A 15 11.65 -14.82 -3.29
CA GLY A 15 12.70 -15.23 -2.35
C GLY A 15 12.96 -14.22 -1.24
N LEU A 16 13.79 -14.60 -0.26
CA LEU A 16 14.17 -13.72 0.86
C LEU A 16 14.86 -12.44 0.38
N THR A 17 15.81 -12.53 -0.55
CA THR A 17 16.55 -11.36 -1.08
C THR A 17 15.61 -10.35 -1.73
N GLU A 18 14.66 -10.82 -2.53
CA GLU A 18 13.66 -9.94 -3.16
C GLU A 18 12.73 -9.30 -2.12
N LEU A 19 12.36 -10.04 -1.06
CA LEU A 19 11.56 -9.50 0.04
C LEU A 19 12.29 -8.40 0.80
N LEU A 20 13.59 -8.59 1.09
CA LEU A 20 14.41 -7.58 1.75
C LEU A 20 14.57 -6.34 0.88
N ALA A 21 14.86 -6.52 -0.42
CA ALA A 21 14.92 -5.41 -1.37
C ALA A 21 13.59 -4.64 -1.46
N ALA A 22 12.45 -5.34 -1.49
CA ALA A 22 11.14 -4.70 -1.52
C ALA A 22 10.87 -3.88 -0.23
N ARG A 23 11.33 -4.35 0.93
CA ARG A 23 11.22 -3.59 2.20
C ARG A 23 12.02 -2.30 2.16
N GLU A 24 13.26 -2.34 1.67
CA GLU A 24 14.09 -1.13 1.53
C GLU A 24 13.49 -0.14 0.54
N GLN A 25 13.04 -0.61 -0.63
CA GLN A 25 12.38 0.24 -1.61
C GLN A 25 11.10 0.89 -1.05
N ARG A 26 10.34 0.15 -0.24
CA ARG A 26 9.17 0.70 0.44
C ARG A 26 9.56 1.78 1.44
N ARG A 27 10.58 1.54 2.27
CA ARG A 27 11.13 2.54 3.21
C ARG A 27 11.52 3.83 2.45
N ASP A 28 12.21 3.69 1.32
CA ASP A 28 12.64 4.85 0.52
C ASP A 28 11.45 5.61 -0.06
N ARG A 29 10.42 4.90 -0.54
CA ARG A 29 9.15 5.54 -0.96
C ARG A 29 8.48 6.26 0.21
N GLN A 30 8.41 5.65 1.39
CA GLN A 30 7.83 6.29 2.57
C GLN A 30 8.57 7.59 2.90
N GLN A 31 9.89 7.57 2.91
CA GLN A 31 10.70 8.75 3.16
C GLN A 31 10.46 9.84 2.12
N ALA A 32 10.40 9.48 0.83
CA ALA A 32 10.10 10.42 -0.24
C ALA A 32 8.69 11.03 -0.12
N TRP A 33 7.70 10.26 0.33
CA TRP A 33 6.35 10.76 0.57
C TRP A 33 6.30 11.76 1.73
N LEU A 34 6.97 11.43 2.84
CA LEU A 34 7.07 12.30 4.02
C LEU A 34 7.81 13.60 3.72
N ALA A 35 8.87 13.54 2.91
CA ALA A 35 9.63 14.72 2.48
C ALA A 35 8.80 15.66 1.59
N ARG A 36 7.96 15.11 0.70
CA ARG A 36 7.11 15.89 -0.22
C ARG A 36 5.86 16.45 0.46
N HIS A 37 5.33 15.75 1.45
CA HIS A 37 4.10 16.12 2.15
C HIS A 37 4.30 15.89 3.65
N PRO A 38 4.62 16.94 4.45
CA PRO A 38 4.90 16.83 5.89
C PRO A 38 3.62 16.63 6.72
N THR A 39 2.77 15.70 6.30
CA THR A 39 1.46 15.34 6.85
C THR A 39 1.45 13.87 7.31
N THR A 40 0.34 13.41 7.87
CA THR A 40 0.20 12.00 8.26
C THR A 40 0.25 11.09 7.03
N LEU A 41 1.15 10.13 7.03
CA LEU A 41 1.26 9.10 6.00
C LEU A 41 0.67 7.78 6.50
N VAL A 42 -0.27 7.21 5.77
CA VAL A 42 -0.77 5.85 6.00
C VAL A 42 -0.23 4.94 4.90
N VAL A 43 0.33 3.80 5.31
CA VAL A 43 0.87 2.78 4.40
C VAL A 43 0.14 1.46 4.64
N LEU A 44 -0.48 0.92 3.58
CA LEU A 44 -1.18 -0.37 3.61
C LEU A 44 -0.35 -1.42 2.87
N THR A 45 -0.02 -2.51 3.56
CA THR A 45 0.70 -3.65 2.97
C THR A 45 0.14 -4.97 3.52
N PRO A 46 -0.60 -5.75 2.73
CA PRO A 46 -1.09 -7.05 3.15
C PRO A 46 0.06 -8.02 3.42
N LEU A 47 -0.07 -8.83 4.47
CA LEU A 47 0.87 -9.90 4.78
C LEU A 47 0.39 -11.20 4.13
N ALA A 48 1.08 -11.62 3.07
CA ALA A 48 0.85 -12.91 2.44
C ALA A 48 1.78 -13.98 3.02
N PRO A 49 1.26 -15.12 3.52
CA PRO A 49 2.08 -16.24 3.98
C PRO A 49 2.75 -16.97 2.82
N GLY A 50 3.81 -17.73 3.10
CA GLY A 50 4.52 -18.53 2.08
C GLY A 50 5.28 -17.70 1.04
N ALA A 51 5.75 -18.33 -0.04
CA ALA A 51 6.55 -17.66 -1.06
C ALA A 51 5.72 -16.83 -2.06
N LEU A 52 4.42 -17.11 -2.21
CA LEU A 52 3.55 -16.43 -3.15
C LEU A 52 2.96 -15.16 -2.52
N LYS A 53 3.49 -13.99 -2.90
CA LYS A 53 3.11 -12.71 -2.28
C LYS A 53 2.07 -11.94 -3.08
N ASP A 54 2.13 -12.02 -4.41
CA ASP A 54 1.24 -11.34 -5.32
C ASP A 54 0.46 -12.36 -6.18
N SER A 55 -0.81 -12.52 -5.85
CA SER A 55 -1.77 -13.42 -6.50
C SER A 55 -3.12 -12.70 -6.68
N PRO A 56 -4.05 -13.23 -7.50
CA PRO A 56 -5.38 -12.65 -7.62
C PRO A 56 -6.08 -12.51 -6.26
N LEU A 57 -5.88 -13.45 -5.34
CA LEU A 57 -6.43 -13.39 -3.99
C LEU A 57 -5.81 -12.26 -3.17
N THR A 58 -4.47 -12.15 -3.12
CA THR A 58 -3.82 -11.12 -2.32
C THR A 58 -4.10 -9.72 -2.87
N ARG A 59 -4.28 -9.56 -4.19
CA ARG A 59 -4.76 -8.31 -4.80
C ARG A 59 -6.20 -7.98 -4.45
N ARG A 60 -7.11 -8.97 -4.41
CA ARG A 60 -8.49 -8.74 -3.93
C ARG A 60 -8.51 -8.29 -2.48
N ILE A 61 -7.72 -8.96 -1.62
CA ILE A 61 -7.58 -8.58 -0.20
C ILE A 61 -7.04 -7.14 -0.09
N PHE A 62 -5.99 -6.80 -0.85
CA PHE A 62 -5.47 -5.44 -0.91
C PHE A 62 -6.56 -4.44 -1.29
N ASN A 63 -7.30 -4.69 -2.37
CA ASN A 63 -8.33 -3.79 -2.87
C ASN A 63 -9.45 -3.55 -1.86
N LEU A 64 -9.87 -4.60 -1.14
CA LEU A 64 -10.88 -4.48 -0.07
C LEU A 64 -10.35 -3.61 1.08
N GLY A 65 -9.12 -3.88 1.54
CA GLY A 65 -8.49 -3.05 2.59
C GLY A 65 -8.29 -1.60 2.14
N TRP A 66 -7.89 -1.38 0.89
CA TRP A 66 -7.72 -0.07 0.31
C TRP A 66 -9.04 0.69 0.22
N GLN A 67 -10.10 0.04 -0.26
CA GLN A 67 -11.44 0.62 -0.31
C GLN A 67 -11.94 0.97 1.10
N ALA A 68 -11.75 0.08 2.08
CA ALA A 68 -12.12 0.33 3.48
C ALA A 68 -11.38 1.55 4.04
N LEU A 69 -10.06 1.64 3.83
CA LEU A 69 -9.26 2.79 4.26
C LEU A 69 -9.71 4.11 3.61
N ARG A 70 -10.02 4.07 2.30
CA ARG A 70 -10.53 5.23 1.56
C ARG A 70 -11.94 5.64 2.01
N ASN A 71 -12.79 4.68 2.36
CA ASN A 71 -14.12 4.95 2.94
C ASN A 71 -13.98 5.63 4.29
N GLU A 72 -13.13 5.11 5.17
CA GLU A 72 -12.89 5.69 6.50
C GLU A 72 -12.33 7.11 6.41
N GLN A 73 -11.35 7.33 5.52
CA GLN A 73 -10.81 8.66 5.24
C GLN A 73 -11.90 9.66 4.84
N ARG A 74 -12.84 9.27 3.98
CA ARG A 74 -13.99 10.12 3.61
C ARG A 74 -14.95 10.33 4.78
N ARG A 75 -15.28 9.27 5.51
CA ARG A 75 -16.19 9.32 6.67
C ARG A 75 -15.70 10.27 7.74
N GLN A 76 -14.38 10.31 7.97
CA GLN A 76 -13.73 11.20 8.94
C GLN A 76 -13.48 12.62 8.41
N GLY A 77 -13.76 12.88 7.12
CA GLY A 77 -13.47 14.16 6.49
C GLY A 77 -11.99 14.51 6.38
N TRP A 78 -11.08 13.52 6.51
CA TRP A 78 -9.64 13.78 6.38
C TRP A 78 -9.30 14.12 4.94
N HIS A 79 -8.77 15.31 4.71
CA HIS A 79 -8.40 15.74 3.37
C HIS A 79 -7.20 14.92 2.86
N CYS A 80 -7.37 14.29 1.70
CA CYS A 80 -6.36 13.45 1.07
C CYS A 80 -5.57 14.27 0.07
N LEU A 81 -4.29 14.51 0.35
CA LEU A 81 -3.39 15.23 -0.56
C LEU A 81 -2.95 14.36 -1.74
N ARG A 82 -2.62 13.09 -1.46
CA ARG A 82 -2.18 12.14 -2.46
C ARG A 82 -2.51 10.72 -2.01
N ALA A 83 -2.88 9.87 -2.96
CA ALA A 83 -3.08 8.44 -2.74
C ALA A 83 -2.54 7.66 -3.94
N GLU A 84 -1.81 6.58 -3.68
CA GLU A 84 -1.21 5.74 -4.71
C GLU A 84 -1.24 4.27 -4.27
N ALA A 85 -1.48 3.36 -5.21
CA ALA A 85 -1.43 1.93 -4.97
C ALA A 85 -0.59 1.25 -6.06
N LEU A 86 0.27 0.32 -5.64
CA LEU A 86 1.26 -0.36 -6.48
C LEU A 86 1.07 -1.87 -6.36
N GLY A 87 1.00 -2.56 -7.50
CA GLY A 87 1.07 -4.02 -7.55
C GLY A 87 2.50 -4.45 -7.81
N LEU A 88 3.17 -5.00 -6.79
CA LEU A 88 4.56 -5.46 -6.88
C LEU A 88 4.61 -6.98 -6.72
N PRO A 89 5.67 -7.66 -7.20
CA PRO A 89 5.84 -9.09 -6.96
C PRO A 89 5.79 -9.47 -5.47
N ALA A 90 6.31 -8.60 -4.60
CA ALA A 90 6.29 -8.76 -3.14
C ALA A 90 4.92 -8.46 -2.48
N GLY A 91 3.88 -8.17 -3.27
CA GLY A 91 2.53 -7.86 -2.81
C GLY A 91 2.09 -6.44 -3.16
N GLY A 92 0.82 -6.13 -2.86
CA GLY A 92 0.27 -4.79 -3.03
C GLY A 92 0.77 -3.81 -1.97
N GLU A 93 1.05 -2.57 -2.37
CA GLU A 93 1.43 -1.48 -1.46
C GLU A 93 0.55 -0.26 -1.74
N GLY A 94 0.01 0.35 -0.68
CA GLY A 94 -0.81 1.55 -0.77
C GLY A 94 -0.25 2.66 0.11
N PHE A 95 -0.23 3.89 -0.40
CA PHE A 95 0.28 5.07 0.29
C PHE A 95 -0.76 6.19 0.24
N ILE A 96 -1.07 6.80 1.39
CA ILE A 96 -2.00 7.92 1.48
C ILE A 96 -1.43 9.03 2.37
N SER A 97 -1.25 10.22 1.81
CA SER A 97 -0.95 11.44 2.57
C SER A 97 -2.25 12.13 2.96
N LEU A 98 -2.48 12.24 4.27
CA LEU A 98 -3.69 12.76 4.87
C LEU A 98 -3.40 13.99 5.73
N GLN A 99 -4.21 15.03 5.57
CA GLN A 99 -4.40 16.06 6.57
C GLN A 99 -5.39 15.52 7.61
N ALA A 100 -4.88 14.68 8.51
CA ALA A 100 -5.58 14.25 9.70
C ALA A 100 -5.08 15.05 10.91
N PRO A 101 -5.92 15.28 11.93
CA PRO A 101 -5.48 15.91 13.17
C PRO A 101 -4.31 15.12 13.77
N ARG A 102 -3.16 15.76 14.00
CA ARG A 102 -2.09 15.18 14.81
C ARG A 102 -2.56 15.19 16.26
N ARG A 103 -2.95 14.04 16.80
CA ARG A 103 -3.03 13.89 18.25
C ARG A 103 -1.60 13.94 18.79
N ARG A 104 -1.33 14.94 19.63
CA ARG A 104 -0.06 15.08 20.37
C ARG A 104 0.01 14.05 21.48
#